data_AF-A0AAV9XRT1-F1
#
_entry.id   AF-A0AAV9XRT1-F1
#
_cell.length_a   1.000
_cell.length_b   1.000
_cell.length_c   1.000
_cell.angle_alpha   90.00
_cell.angle_beta   90.00
_cell.angle_gamma   90.00
#
_symmetry.space_group_name_H-M   'P 1'
#
loop_
_entity.id
_entity.type
_entity.pdbx_description
1 polymer ?
#
loop_
_entity_poly.entity_id
_entity_poly.type
_entity_poly.pdbx_seq_one_letter_code
_entity_poly.pdbx_strand_id
1 'polypeptide(L)'
;MGVIRIVNETSTPVEVFVSKYNGGDDHWFNLPAGGSDTWTREEGAGGGWEVAAFRDGFDTNRVGRYVRVNSKVVFKGFDEVLVFGL
;
A
#
# COMPACT_ATOMS: atom_id res chain seq x y z
N MET A 1 16.31 7.22 -3.58
CA MET A 1 14.84 7.19 -3.62
C MET A 1 14.38 5.75 -3.85
N GLY A 2 13.15 5.41 -3.47
CA GLY A 2 12.57 4.10 -3.73
C GLY A 2 11.05 4.19 -3.86
N VAL A 3 10.38 3.08 -4.16
CA VAL A 3 8.93 3.08 -4.38
C VAL A 3 8.23 1.92 -3.70
N ILE A 4 6.97 2.11 -3.33
CA ILE A 4 6.07 1.00 -3.01
C ILE A 4 4.95 1.03 -4.03
N ARG A 5 4.81 -0.05 -4.80
CA ARG A 5 3.74 -0.18 -5.78
C ARG A 5 2.59 -0.95 -5.16
N ILE A 6 1.40 -0.34 -5.07
CA ILE A 6 0.20 -1.01 -4.56
C ILE A 6 -0.71 -1.35 -5.73
N VAL A 7 -1.27 -2.55 -5.73
CA VAL A 7 -2.26 -3.01 -6.71
C VAL A 7 -3.48 -3.54 -5.98
N ASN A 8 -4.67 -3.08 -6.36
CA ASN A 8 -5.94 -3.66 -5.99
C ASN A 8 -6.37 -4.65 -7.08
N GLU A 9 -6.26 -5.95 -6.83
CA GLU A 9 -6.71 -7.00 -7.76
C GLU A 9 -8.16 -7.44 -7.52
N THR A 10 -8.91 -6.72 -6.66
CA THR A 10 -10.32 -6.99 -6.40
C THR A 10 -11.24 -6.25 -7.39
N SER A 11 -12.50 -6.68 -7.43
CA SER A 11 -13.56 -6.06 -8.23
C SER A 11 -14.24 -4.87 -7.55
N THR A 12 -13.76 -4.43 -6.39
CA THR A 12 -14.32 -3.33 -5.60
C THR A 12 -13.24 -2.30 -5.26
N PRO A 13 -13.58 -1.01 -5.14
CA PRO A 13 -12.64 -0.01 -4.64
C PRO A 13 -12.23 -0.33 -3.18
N VAL A 14 -11.02 0.09 -2.81
CA VAL A 14 -10.48 -0.03 -1.45
C VAL A 14 -9.75 1.25 -1.11
N GLU A 15 -9.73 1.65 0.16
CA GLU A 15 -8.88 2.75 0.59
C GLU A 15 -7.52 2.23 1.04
N VAL A 16 -6.45 2.90 0.62
CA VAL A 16 -5.07 2.53 0.88
C VAL A 16 -4.37 3.61 1.68
N PHE A 17 -3.60 3.19 2.65
CA PHE A 17 -2.71 4.02 3.45
C PHE A 17 -1.29 3.45 3.32
N VAL A 18 -0.30 4.33 3.18
CA VAL A 18 1.11 3.93 3.33
C VAL A 18 1.80 4.95 4.22
N SER A 19 2.32 4.51 5.37
CA SER A 19 2.87 5.39 6.40
C SER A 19 3.93 6.38 5.87
N LYS A 20 4.11 7.49 6.58
CA LYS A 20 5.04 8.56 6.19
C LYS A 20 6.48 8.42 6.70
N TYR A 21 6.92 7.24 7.16
CA TYR A 21 8.21 7.12 7.83
C TYR A 21 9.40 7.51 6.95
N ASN A 22 9.28 7.31 5.63
CA ASN A 22 10.29 7.66 4.64
C ASN A 22 9.74 8.63 3.58
N GLY A 23 8.93 9.60 4.02
CA GLY A 23 8.26 10.63 3.19
C GLY A 23 6.80 10.30 2.89
N GLY A 24 6.07 11.20 2.23
CA GLY A 24 4.64 11.05 1.91
C GLY A 24 3.69 11.59 2.99
N ASP A 25 2.43 11.15 2.98
CA ASP A 25 1.43 11.51 3.98
C ASP A 25 0.66 10.29 4.49
N ASP A 26 0.07 10.45 5.67
CA ASP A 26 -0.63 9.40 6.42
C ASP A 26 -2.14 9.35 6.08
N HIS A 27 -2.59 9.91 4.96
CA HIS A 27 -4.00 9.86 4.57
C HIS A 27 -4.35 8.51 3.93
N TRP A 28 -5.67 8.29 3.85
CA TRP A 28 -6.26 7.20 3.10
C TRP A 28 -6.62 7.69 1.70
N PHE A 29 -6.26 6.91 0.69
CA PHE A 29 -6.50 7.21 -0.71
C PHE A 29 -7.37 6.12 -1.32
N ASN A 30 -8.42 6.52 -2.04
CA ASN A 30 -9.25 5.55 -2.75
C ASN A 30 -8.48 4.96 -3.95
N LEU A 31 -8.33 3.64 -3.95
CA LEU A 31 -7.76 2.88 -5.05
C LEU A 31 -8.89 2.10 -5.76
N PRO A 32 -9.22 2.44 -7.03
CA PRO A 32 -10.29 1.78 -7.77
C PRO A 32 -10.09 0.25 -7.89
N ALA A 33 -11.19 -0.45 -8.17
CA ALA A 33 -11.16 -1.86 -8.55
C ALA A 33 -10.21 -2.10 -9.73
N GLY A 34 -9.33 -3.11 -9.64
CA GLY A 34 -8.29 -3.36 -10.64
C GLY A 34 -7.20 -2.28 -10.74
N GLY A 35 -7.25 -1.25 -9.89
CA GLY A 35 -6.36 -0.09 -9.94
C GLY A 35 -4.99 -0.35 -9.33
N SER A 36 -4.03 0.50 -9.65
CA SER A 36 -2.72 0.52 -9.01
C SER A 36 -2.19 1.94 -8.86
N ASP A 37 -1.39 2.17 -7.83
CA ASP A 37 -0.70 3.44 -7.64
C ASP A 37 0.71 3.20 -7.06
N THR A 38 1.57 4.21 -7.14
CA THR A 38 2.97 4.17 -6.76
C THR A 38 3.29 5.25 -5.74
N TRP A 39 3.68 4.83 -4.54
CA TRP A 39 4.12 5.73 -3.49
C TRP A 39 5.63 5.90 -3.57
N THR A 40 6.08 7.08 -3.99
CA THR A 40 7.49 7.46 -3.99
C THR A 40 7.96 7.71 -2.56
N ARG A 41 9.18 7.26 -2.26
CA ARG A 41 9.86 7.44 -0.97
C ARG A 41 11.18 8.16 -1.17
N GLU A 42 11.52 8.99 -0.19
CA GLU A 42 12.62 9.95 -0.26
C GLU A 42 14.00 9.28 -0.39
N GLU A 43 15.03 10.10 -0.61
CA GLU A 43 16.41 9.62 -0.65
C GLU A 43 16.83 9.02 0.71
N GLY A 44 17.57 7.91 0.70
CA GLY A 44 17.83 7.09 1.91
C GLY A 44 16.74 6.06 2.24
N ALA A 45 15.54 6.18 1.69
CA ALA A 45 14.45 5.21 1.88
C ALA A 45 14.69 3.85 1.21
N GLY A 46 15.70 3.72 0.32
CA GLY A 46 15.99 2.53 -0.51
C GLY A 46 16.36 1.24 0.25
N GLY A 47 16.19 1.22 1.57
CA GLY A 47 16.19 0.02 2.40
C GLY A 47 15.25 0.09 3.61
N GLY A 48 14.47 1.17 3.73
CA GLY A 48 13.53 1.42 4.82
C GLY A 48 12.27 0.58 4.70
N TRP A 49 11.42 0.71 5.71
CA TRP A 49 10.18 -0.05 5.82
C TRP A 49 8.99 0.89 6.05
N GLU A 50 7.84 0.51 5.52
CA GLU A 50 6.56 1.19 5.69
C GLU A 50 5.47 0.20 6.09
N VAL A 51 4.40 0.71 6.67
CA VAL A 51 3.14 -0.02 6.78
C VAL A 51 2.30 0.34 5.55
N ALA A 52 1.97 -0.65 4.73
CA ALA A 52 0.93 -0.54 3.71
C ALA A 52 -0.36 -1.16 4.27
N ALA A 53 -1.42 -0.37 4.38
CA ALA A 53 -2.70 -0.80 4.93
C ALA A 53 -3.86 -0.52 3.98
N PHE A 54 -4.91 -1.31 4.13
CA PHE A 54 -6.12 -1.28 3.35
C PHE A 54 -7.32 -1.22 4.29
N ARG A 55 -8.36 -0.49 3.92
CA ARG A 55 -9.66 -0.50 4.60
C ARG A 55 -10.81 -0.42 3.61
N ASP A 56 -11.98 -0.91 4.01
CA ASP A 56 -13.21 -0.68 3.25
C ASP A 56 -13.76 0.73 3.49
N GLY A 57 -14.67 1.18 2.63
CA GLY A 57 -15.21 2.56 2.72
C GLY A 57 -16.01 2.85 4.00
N PHE A 58 -16.41 1.82 4.74
CA PHE A 58 -17.07 1.95 6.05
C PHE A 58 -16.12 1.80 7.22
N ASP A 59 -14.84 1.49 6.96
CA ASP A 59 -13.80 1.29 7.96
C ASP A 59 -14.12 0.19 8.99
N THR A 60 -14.84 -0.84 8.54
CA THR A 60 -15.20 -2.01 9.34
C THR A 60 -14.20 -3.16 9.17
N ASN A 61 -13.51 -3.19 8.03
CA ASN A 61 -12.46 -4.15 7.74
C ASN A 61 -11.14 -3.43 7.50
N ARG A 62 -10.05 -3.93 8.10
CA ARG A 62 -8.70 -3.44 7.87
C ARG A 62 -7.70 -4.58 7.75
N VAL A 63 -6.71 -4.40 6.90
CA VAL A 63 -5.55 -5.28 6.82
C VAL A 63 -4.30 -4.47 6.55
N GLY A 64 -3.19 -4.84 7.18
CA GLY A 64 -1.89 -4.19 6.99
C GLY A 64 -0.77 -5.19 6.74
N ARG A 65 0.26 -4.72 6.04
CA ARG A 65 1.54 -5.43 5.87
C ARG A 65 2.68 -4.46 6.14
N TYR A 66 3.70 -4.94 6.84
CA TYR A 66 4.97 -4.23 6.96
C TYR A 66 5.83 -4.61 5.76
N VAL A 67 6.16 -3.62 4.94
CA VAL A 67 6.75 -3.82 3.61
C VAL A 67 8.02 -3.01 3.47
N ARG A 68 9.01 -3.58 2.80
CA ARG A 68 10.23 -2.87 2.48
C ARG A 68 9.95 -1.90 1.33
N VAL A 69 10.61 -0.75 1.34
CA VAL A 69 10.69 0.08 0.13
C VAL A 69 11.28 -0.74 -1.01
N ASN A 70 10.81 -0.48 -2.23
CA ASN A 70 11.00 -1.30 -3.43
C ASN A 70 10.26 -2.63 -3.35
N SER A 71 9.01 -2.62 -2.87
CA SER A 71 8.11 -3.77 -2.93
C SER A 71 6.88 -3.49 -3.78
N LYS A 72 6.32 -4.55 -4.36
CA LYS A 72 4.95 -4.60 -4.90
C LYS A 72 4.03 -5.25 -3.87
N VAL A 73 2.97 -4.56 -3.48
CA VAL A 73 1.91 -5.08 -2.60
C VAL A 73 0.66 -5.29 -3.44
N VAL A 74 0.07 -6.47 -3.32
CA VAL A 74 -1.14 -6.85 -4.06
C VAL A 74 -2.25 -7.17 -3.07
N PHE A 75 -3.29 -6.37 -3.08
CA PHE A 75 -4.51 -6.58 -2.31
C PHE A 75 -5.47 -7.46 -3.11
N LYS A 76 -5.73 -8.66 -2.58
CA LYS A 76 -6.72 -9.61 -3.12
C LYS A 76 -7.97 -9.73 -2.24
N GLY A 77 -7.91 -9.19 -1.03
CA GLY A 77 -8.99 -9.12 -0.07
C GLY A 77 -8.45 -8.86 1.33
N PHE A 78 -9.32 -8.69 2.31
CA PHE A 78 -8.90 -8.46 3.70
C PHE A 78 -8.19 -9.66 4.33
N ASP A 79 -8.44 -10.87 3.82
CA ASP A 79 -7.77 -12.09 4.26
C ASP A 79 -6.46 -12.37 3.48
N GLU A 80 -6.26 -11.75 2.32
CA GLU A 80 -5.12 -12.03 1.43
C GLU A 80 -4.47 -10.76 0.87
N VAL A 81 -3.27 -10.48 1.36
CA VAL A 81 -2.37 -9.43 0.84
C VAL A 81 -1.00 -10.03 0.60
N LEU A 82 -0.56 -9.98 -0.66
CA LEU A 82 0.72 -10.53 -1.12
C LEU A 82 1.76 -9.42 -1.24
N VAL A 83 3.02 -9.74 -0.92
CA VAL A 83 4.15 -8.81 -0.97
C VAL A 83 5.29 -9.44 -1.76
N PHE A 84 5.81 -8.70 -2.74
CA PHE A 84 6.92 -9.11 -3.60
C PHE A 84 8.01 -8.04 -3.57
N GLY A 85 9.29 -8.43 -3.57
CA GLY A 85 10.39 -7.51 -3.83
C GLY A 85 10.42 -7.07 -5.30
N LEU A 86 10.84 -5.82 -5.54
CA LEU A 86 11.11 -5.26 -6.88
C LEU A 86 12.59 -5.38 -7.25
#